data_AF-G9L1D5-F1
#
_entry.id   AF-G9L1D5-F1
#
_cell.length_a   1.000
_cell.length_b   1.000
_cell.length_c   1.000
_cell.angle_alpha   90.00
_cell.angle_beta   90.00
_cell.angle_gamma   90.00
#
_symmetry.space_group_name_H-M   'P 1'
#
loop_
_entity.id
_entity.type
_entity.pdbx_description
1 polymer ?
#
loop_
_entity_poly.entity_id
_entity_poly.type
_entity_poly.pdbx_seq_one_letter_code
_entity_poly.pdbx_strand_id
1 'polypeptide(L)'
;LRRSRPGMLSPRSGSSPTSPMATKEQSLARLCAQVDLHLGCPHCTQRLNESTYVLRRTEHHCPREILLARFRGATKSRVWRKV
;
A
#
# COMPACT_ATOMS: atom_id res chain seq x y z
N LEU A 1 -22.86 -20.93 46.24
CA LEU A 1 -23.63 -20.10 45.28
C LEU A 1 -23.25 -20.49 43.86
N ARG A 2 -24.22 -20.38 42.94
CA ARG A 2 -24.36 -21.13 41.68
C ARG A 2 -23.29 -20.83 40.62
N ARG A 3 -22.85 -21.87 39.88
CA ARG A 3 -22.13 -21.75 38.60
C ARG A 3 -23.15 -21.44 37.49
N SER A 4 -22.86 -20.45 36.64
CA SER A 4 -23.66 -20.16 35.43
C SER A 4 -22.90 -20.62 34.19
N ARG A 5 -23.57 -21.40 33.33
CA ARG A 5 -23.07 -21.96 32.05
C ARG A 5 -23.05 -20.92 30.93
N PRO A 6 -22.20 -21.09 29.89
CA PRO A 6 -22.15 -20.22 28.71
C PRO A 6 -23.23 -20.60 27.69
N GLY A 7 -23.77 -19.61 26.97
CA GLY A 7 -24.79 -19.79 25.94
C GLY A 7 -24.52 -18.89 24.74
N MET A 8 -23.98 -19.51 23.68
CA MET A 8 -23.71 -18.93 22.37
C MET A 8 -24.99 -18.91 21.52
N LEU A 9 -25.34 -17.77 20.91
CA LEU A 9 -26.29 -17.69 19.79
C LEU A 9 -25.88 -16.55 18.85
N SER A 10 -25.30 -16.90 17.70
CA SER A 10 -25.16 -16.03 16.52
C SER A 10 -26.53 -15.72 15.91
N PRO A 11 -26.67 -14.75 14.99
CA PRO A 11 -26.56 -15.17 13.59
C PRO A 11 -26.04 -14.13 12.58
N ARG A 12 -25.41 -14.71 11.55
CA ARG A 12 -25.49 -14.31 10.13
C ARG A 12 -24.61 -13.15 9.68
N SER A 13 -23.42 -13.56 9.25
CA SER A 13 -22.64 -12.96 8.16
C SER A 13 -23.56 -12.43 7.06
N GLY A 14 -23.75 -11.11 7.04
CA GLY A 14 -24.41 -10.41 5.94
C GLY A 14 -23.45 -10.37 4.75
N SER A 15 -23.77 -11.17 3.74
CA SER A 15 -23.46 -10.98 2.32
C SER A 15 -22.22 -10.13 2.02
N SER A 16 -21.09 -10.81 1.81
CA SER A 16 -19.99 -10.24 1.04
C SER A 16 -20.54 -9.68 -0.28
N PRO A 17 -20.31 -8.41 -0.61
CA PRO A 17 -20.75 -7.88 -1.88
C PRO A 17 -19.89 -8.53 -2.98
N THR A 18 -20.43 -9.54 -3.67
CA THR A 18 -19.85 -10.05 -4.91
C THR A 18 -20.11 -9.07 -6.05
N SER A 19 -19.79 -7.80 -5.82
CA SER A 19 -19.73 -6.79 -6.88
C SER A 19 -18.37 -6.88 -7.55
N PRO A 20 -18.27 -6.83 -8.88
CA PRO A 20 -16.97 -6.78 -9.58
C PRO A 20 -16.09 -5.59 -9.14
N MET A 21 -16.68 -4.54 -8.55
CA MET A 21 -15.91 -3.48 -7.87
C MET A 21 -15.20 -3.98 -6.62
N ALA A 22 -15.85 -4.81 -5.80
CA ALA A 22 -15.29 -5.34 -4.56
C ALA A 22 -14.08 -6.26 -4.81
N THR A 23 -14.09 -7.03 -5.91
CA THR A 23 -12.93 -7.84 -6.33
C THR A 23 -11.78 -6.99 -6.88
N LYS A 24 -12.08 -5.90 -7.59
CA LYS A 24 -11.05 -4.95 -8.06
C LYS A 24 -10.42 -4.17 -6.90
N GLU A 25 -11.21 -3.79 -5.90
CA GLU A 25 -10.71 -3.16 -4.68
C GLU A 25 -9.83 -4.12 -3.88
N GLN A 26 -10.21 -5.39 -3.76
CA GLN A 26 -9.39 -6.41 -3.13
C GLN A 26 -8.06 -6.64 -3.85
N SER A 27 -8.04 -6.65 -5.19
CA SER A 27 -6.80 -6.86 -5.95
C SER A 27 -5.82 -5.70 -5.77
N LEU A 28 -6.31 -4.46 -5.74
CA LEU A 28 -5.51 -3.28 -5.47
C LEU A 28 -4.99 -3.26 -4.03
N ALA A 29 -5.84 -3.58 -3.04
CA ALA A 29 -5.42 -3.66 -1.64
C ALA A 29 -4.29 -4.69 -1.45
N ARG A 30 -4.40 -5.86 -2.11
CA ARG A 30 -3.34 -6.89 -2.11
C ARG A 30 -2.05 -6.41 -2.77
N LEU A 31 -2.13 -5.60 -3.82
CA LEU A 31 -0.94 -5.01 -4.46
C LEU A 31 -0.28 -3.97 -3.54
N CYS A 32 -1.07 -3.07 -2.95
CA CYS A 32 -0.59 -2.06 -2.01
C CYS A 32 0.09 -2.66 -0.78
N ALA A 33 -0.38 -3.82 -0.30
CA ALA A 33 0.27 -4.55 0.80
C ALA A 33 1.71 -4.99 0.44
N GLN A 34 1.99 -5.21 -0.85
CA GLN A 34 3.26 -5.71 -1.35
C GLN A 34 4.23 -4.61 -1.78
N VAL A 35 3.83 -3.34 -1.80
CA VAL A 35 4.69 -2.24 -2.23
C VAL A 35 4.79 -1.15 -1.17
N ASP A 36 5.94 -0.49 -1.14
CA ASP A 36 6.08 0.83 -0.54
C ASP A 36 5.73 1.87 -1.60
N LEU A 37 4.95 2.88 -1.22
CA LEU A 37 4.64 4.04 -2.05
C LEU A 37 5.32 5.28 -1.49
N HIS A 38 5.81 6.15 -2.36
CA HIS A 38 6.45 7.41 -2.00
C HIS A 38 6.04 8.51 -2.98
N LEU A 39 5.60 9.65 -2.45
CA LEU A 39 5.34 10.86 -3.22
C LEU A 39 6.52 11.81 -3.10
N GLY A 40 7.18 12.09 -4.21
CA GLY A 40 8.35 12.97 -4.29
C GLY A 40 8.22 14.02 -5.38
N CYS A 41 9.30 14.73 -5.66
CA CYS A 41 9.40 15.67 -6.78
C CYS A 41 10.77 15.51 -7.46
N PRO A 42 11.07 16.27 -8.52
CA PRO A 42 12.38 16.25 -9.16
C PRO A 42 13.57 16.58 -8.23
N HIS A 43 13.34 17.27 -7.11
CA HIS A 43 14.37 17.53 -6.09
C HIS A 43 14.54 16.37 -5.09
N CYS A 44 13.44 15.77 -4.61
CA CYS A 44 13.51 14.63 -3.68
C CYS A 44 13.90 13.31 -4.37
N THR A 45 13.98 13.28 -5.71
CA THR A 45 14.25 12.07 -6.51
C THR A 45 15.35 12.31 -7.55
N GLN A 46 16.09 11.27 -7.91
CA GLN A 46 16.99 11.29 -9.05
C GLN A 46 16.59 10.20 -10.02
N ARG A 47 16.26 10.60 -11.25
CA ARG A 47 15.94 9.70 -12.35
C ARG A 47 17.20 8.97 -12.80
N LEU A 48 17.17 7.64 -12.82
CA LEU A 48 18.24 6.79 -13.36
C LEU A 48 17.95 6.40 -14.82
N ASN A 49 16.69 6.15 -15.15
CA ASN A 49 16.22 5.94 -16.52
C ASN A 49 14.78 6.42 -16.64
N GLU A 50 14.10 6.09 -17.75
CA GLU A 50 12.78 6.63 -18.00
C GLU A 50 11.74 6.38 -16.89
N SER A 51 11.81 5.20 -16.27
CA SER A 51 10.85 4.72 -15.27
C SER A 51 11.45 4.48 -13.88
N THR A 52 12.76 4.61 -13.70
CA THR A 52 13.44 4.29 -12.43
C THR A 52 14.08 5.50 -11.78
N TYR A 53 13.98 5.55 -10.45
CA TYR A 53 14.34 6.68 -9.62
C TYR A 53 15.06 6.21 -8.36
N VAL A 54 15.88 7.06 -7.77
CA VAL A 54 16.41 6.89 -6.41
C VAL A 54 15.98 8.07 -5.55
N LEU A 55 15.68 7.82 -4.27
CA LEU A 55 15.31 8.89 -3.35
C LEU A 55 16.56 9.60 -2.82
N ARG A 56 16.50 10.92 -2.78
CA ARG A 56 17.49 11.78 -2.13
C ARG A 56 16.96 12.21 -0.76
N ARG A 57 17.86 12.34 0.21
CA ARG A 57 17.54 12.96 1.50
C ARG A 57 17.79 14.46 1.37
N THR A 58 16.72 15.21 1.23
CA THR A 58 16.76 16.67 1.07
C THR A 58 15.65 17.28 1.90
N GLU A 59 15.97 18.27 2.71
CA GLU A 59 14.98 19.03 3.47
C GLU A 59 14.46 20.17 2.60
N HIS A 60 13.21 20.07 2.16
CA HIS A 60 12.51 21.14 1.45
C HIS A 60 10.99 20.89 1.47
N HIS A 61 10.23 21.88 1.01
CA HIS A 61 8.81 21.72 0.76
C HIS A 61 8.59 20.90 -0.53
N CYS A 62 8.50 19.57 -0.43
CA CYS A 62 8.25 18.70 -1.60
C CYS A 62 6.81 18.93 -2.14
N PRO A 63 6.63 19.37 -3.41
CA PRO A 63 5.32 19.52 -4.05
C PRO A 63 4.62 18.18 -4.37
N ARG A 64 5.29 17.03 -4.16
CA ARG A 64 4.72 15.67 -4.27
C ARG A 64 4.12 15.34 -5.65
N GLU A 65 4.84 15.69 -6.72
CA GLU A 65 4.42 15.54 -8.12
C GLU A 65 4.61 14.14 -8.71
N ILE A 66 5.49 13.31 -8.13
CA ILE A 66 5.90 12.02 -8.68
C ILE A 66 5.53 10.92 -7.69
N LEU A 67 4.64 10.01 -8.10
CA LEU A 67 4.35 8.79 -7.36
C LEU A 67 5.33 7.68 -7.75
N LEU A 68 6.02 7.16 -6.74
CA LEU A 68 7.00 6.10 -6.86
C LEU A 68 6.57 4.87 -6.06
N ALA A 69 6.82 3.69 -6.60
CA ALA A 69 6.58 2.41 -5.95
C ALA A 69 7.85 1.56 -5.90
N ARG A 70 7.95 0.73 -4.87
CA ARG A 70 8.99 -0.30 -4.74
C ARG A 70 8.40 -1.52 -4.07
N PHE A 71 8.82 -2.72 -4.48
CA PHE A 71 8.40 -3.94 -3.82
C PHE A 71 8.92 -3.99 -2.36
N ARG A 72 8.01 -4.28 -1.43
CA ARG A 72 8.30 -4.40 0.00
C ARG A 72 9.24 -5.60 0.20
N GLY A 73 10.32 -5.40 0.94
CA GLY A 73 11.33 -6.45 1.14
C GLY A 73 12.40 -6.52 0.05
N ALA A 74 12.41 -5.61 -0.92
CA ALA A 74 13.58 -5.36 -1.78
C ALA A 74 14.69 -4.66 -0.97
N THR A 75 15.27 -5.38 0.00
CA THR A 75 16.20 -4.89 1.03
C THR A 75 17.51 -4.33 0.49
N LYS A 76 17.83 -4.60 -0.78
CA LYS A 76 19.07 -4.14 -1.43
C LYS A 76 18.89 -3.01 -2.44
N SER A 77 17.65 -2.73 -2.86
CA SER A 77 17.40 -1.78 -3.93
C SER A 77 16.90 -0.45 -3.38
N ARG A 78 17.71 0.60 -3.56
CA ARG A 78 17.28 2.00 -3.42
C ARG A 78 16.52 2.49 -4.66
N VAL A 79 16.25 1.60 -5.61
CA VAL A 79 15.58 1.90 -6.88
C VAL A 79 14.08 1.82 -6.69
N TRP A 80 13.41 2.87 -7.11
CA TRP A 80 11.97 3.05 -7.15
C TRP A 80 11.51 3.12 -8.59
N ARG A 81 10.25 2.79 -8.86
CA ARG A 81 9.65 2.91 -10.18
C ARG A 81 8.51 3.92 -10.18
N LYS A 82 8.40 4.70 -11.25
CA LYS A 82 7.24 5.56 -11.48
C LYS A 82 5.99 4.71 -11.71
N VAL A 83 4.91 5.03 -11.00
CA VAL A 83 3.57 4.45 -11.19
C VAL A 83 2.85 5.15 -12.33
#